data_AF-A0A7S0FT29-F1
#
_entry.id   AF-A0A7S0FT29-F1
#
_cell.length_a   1.000
_cell.length_b   1.000
_cell.length_c   1.000
_cell.angle_alpha   90.00
_cell.angle_beta   90.00
_cell.angle_gamma   90.00
#
_symmetry.space_group_name_H-M   'P 1'
#
loop_
_entity.id
_entity.type
_entity.pdbx_description
1 polymer ?
#
loop_
_entity_poly.entity_id
_entity_poly.type
_entity_poly.pdbx_seq_one_letter_code
_entity_poly.pdbx_strand_id
1 'polypeptide(L)'
;MSSVRSKKQTISLNLSSGTLDWLDSMAREHSLPTQSKAARCCVNCAALTTTTLEEAGGDDTGGDMQSVDIELAAEQVDWLESRAGASANDADGRAKISTVLQCILHACRNAEKEEVFGVIRCKSKVAICVGAQDAVGVLEKKYGAAKVEEEISLS
;
A
#
# COMPACT_ATOMS: atom_id res chain seq x y z
N MET A 1 18.88 -4.26 22.29
CA MET A 1 18.61 -3.42 21.10
C MET A 1 17.19 -2.93 21.22
N SER A 2 17.02 -1.66 21.58
CA SER A 2 15.70 -1.06 21.80
C SER A 2 14.95 -1.04 20.46
N SER A 3 13.89 -1.83 20.36
CA SER A 3 12.93 -1.73 19.26
C SER A 3 12.25 -0.37 19.39
N VAL A 4 12.79 0.62 18.68
CA VAL A 4 12.09 1.88 18.44
C VAL A 4 10.85 1.47 17.66
N ARG A 5 9.70 1.41 18.34
CA ARG A 5 8.42 1.26 17.64
C ARG A 5 8.27 2.54 16.82
N SER A 6 8.54 2.45 15.52
CA SER A 6 8.19 3.52 14.57
C SER A 6 6.74 3.90 14.85
N LYS A 7 6.50 5.16 15.22
CA LYS A 7 5.15 5.64 15.52
C LYS A 7 4.34 5.50 14.24
N LYS A 8 3.29 4.68 14.28
CA LYS A 8 2.32 4.65 13.19
C LYS A 8 1.68 6.03 13.07
N GLN A 9 1.37 6.41 11.84
CA GLN A 9 0.68 7.66 11.54
C GLN A 9 -0.67 7.34 10.88
N THR A 10 -1.66 8.17 11.17
CA THR A 10 -3.02 8.02 10.65
C THR A 10 -3.24 9.00 9.52
N ILE A 11 -3.66 8.48 8.36
CA ILE A 11 -4.05 9.27 7.20
C ILE A 11 -5.55 9.12 7.00
N SER A 12 -6.27 10.24 7.02
CA SER A 12 -7.70 10.27 6.73
C SER A 12 -7.94 10.28 5.22
N LEU A 13 -8.80 9.38 4.75
CA LEU A 13 -9.16 9.20 3.35
C LEU A 13 -10.67 9.27 3.19
N ASN A 14 -11.14 9.73 2.03
CA ASN A 14 -12.51 9.48 1.61
C ASN A 14 -12.48 8.32 0.61
N LEU A 15 -13.08 7.19 0.98
CA LEU A 15 -13.12 5.98 0.13
C LEU A 15 -14.56 5.62 -0.16
N SER A 16 -14.82 5.06 -1.34
CA SER A 16 -16.13 4.47 -1.61
C SER A 16 -16.38 3.26 -0.72
N SER A 17 -17.66 2.98 -0.46
CA SER A 17 -18.08 1.73 0.17
C SER A 17 -17.48 0.49 -0.50
N GLY A 18 -17.41 0.46 -1.84
CA GLY A 18 -16.81 -0.66 -2.57
C GLY A 18 -15.31 -0.86 -2.28
N THR A 19 -14.56 0.21 -2.08
CA THR A 19 -13.14 0.13 -1.70
C THR A 19 -12.98 -0.32 -0.25
N LEU A 20 -13.84 0.16 0.65
CA LEU A 20 -13.86 -0.25 2.06
C LEU A 20 -14.22 -1.73 2.22
N ASP A 21 -15.26 -2.20 1.53
CA ASP A 21 -15.69 -3.60 1.54
C ASP A 21 -14.60 -4.51 0.96
N TRP A 22 -13.93 -4.05 -0.10
CA TRP A 22 -12.78 -4.77 -0.66
C TRP A 22 -11.63 -4.87 0.35
N LEU A 23 -11.27 -3.77 1.02
CA LEU A 23 -10.24 -3.79 2.06
C LEU A 23 -10.60 -4.72 3.23
N ASP A 24 -11.86 -4.74 3.65
CA ASP A 24 -12.34 -5.65 4.70
C ASP A 24 -12.25 -7.12 4.25
N SER A 25 -12.70 -7.40 3.03
CA SER A 25 -12.64 -8.72 2.42
C SER A 25 -11.20 -9.23 2.33
N MET A 26 -10.27 -8.40 1.83
CA MET A 26 -8.85 -8.76 1.75
C MET A 26 -8.22 -8.93 3.13
N ALA A 27 -8.60 -8.10 4.10
CA ALA A 27 -8.14 -8.27 5.47
C ALA A 27 -8.56 -9.64 6.03
N ARG A 28 -9.82 -10.06 5.83
CA ARG A 28 -10.32 -11.38 6.27
C ARG A 28 -9.67 -12.53 5.53
N GLU A 29 -9.66 -12.48 4.19
CA GLU A 29 -9.10 -13.52 3.31
C GLU A 29 -7.61 -13.75 3.60
N HIS A 30 -6.88 -12.70 3.98
CA HIS A 30 -5.46 -12.78 4.34
C HIS A 30 -5.18 -12.81 5.84
N SER A 31 -6.20 -13.00 6.68
CA SER A 31 -6.05 -13.06 8.15
C SER A 31 -5.30 -11.86 8.73
N LEU A 32 -5.50 -10.69 8.12
CA LEU A 32 -5.00 -9.41 8.60
C LEU A 32 -5.96 -8.86 9.66
N PRO A 33 -5.44 -8.22 10.72
CA PRO A 33 -6.27 -7.78 11.84
C PRO A 33 -7.17 -6.58 11.52
N THR A 34 -6.82 -5.78 10.50
CA THR A 34 -7.54 -4.52 10.18
C THR A 34 -7.45 -4.18 8.70
N GLN A 35 -8.40 -3.36 8.23
CA GLN A 35 -8.36 -2.72 6.93
C GLN A 35 -7.08 -1.89 6.74
N SER A 36 -6.61 -1.20 7.79
CA SER A 36 -5.34 -0.45 7.74
C SER A 36 -4.18 -1.35 7.37
N LYS A 37 -4.16 -2.61 7.86
CA LYS A 37 -3.10 -3.55 7.50
C LYS A 37 -3.21 -4.00 6.04
N ALA A 38 -4.43 -4.13 5.49
CA ALA A 38 -4.61 -4.39 4.06
C ALA A 38 -4.17 -3.20 3.19
N ALA A 39 -4.48 -1.96 3.60
CA ALA A 39 -4.01 -0.76 2.93
C ALA A 39 -2.47 -0.64 2.97
N ARG A 40 -1.84 -0.94 4.11
CA ARG A 40 -0.37 -1.05 4.21
C ARG A 40 0.21 -2.06 3.23
N CYS A 41 -0.50 -3.15 2.96
CA CYS A 41 -0.06 -4.13 1.96
C CYS A 41 -0.04 -3.53 0.54
N CYS A 42 -1.05 -2.73 0.21
CA CYS A 42 -1.14 -2.03 -1.06
C CYS A 42 0.03 -1.05 -1.24
N VAL A 43 0.37 -0.27 -0.21
CA VAL A 43 1.52 0.67 -0.24
C VAL A 43 2.83 -0.06 -0.46
N ASN A 44 3.04 -1.18 0.22
CA ASN A 44 4.26 -1.98 0.05
C ASN A 44 4.35 -2.60 -1.35
N CYS A 45 3.24 -3.11 -1.88
CA CYS A 45 3.18 -3.61 -3.25
C CYS A 45 3.62 -2.50 -4.22
N ALA A 46 2.99 -1.32 -4.14
CA ALA A 46 3.34 -0.17 -4.96
C ALA A 46 4.81 0.25 -4.85
N ALA A 47 5.36 0.24 -3.64
CA ALA A 47 6.77 0.58 -3.40
C ALA A 47 7.74 -0.45 -4.02
N LEU A 48 7.40 -1.74 -3.98
CA LEU A 48 8.25 -2.81 -4.50
C LEU A 48 8.19 -2.94 -6.03
N THR A 49 7.04 -2.61 -6.62
CA THR A 49 6.84 -2.78 -8.06
C THR A 49 7.29 -1.57 -8.87
N THR A 50 7.61 -0.44 -8.23
CA THR A 50 7.79 0.86 -8.91
C THR A 50 6.66 1.15 -9.90
N THR A 51 5.47 0.57 -9.69
CA THR A 51 4.39 0.70 -10.66
C THR A 51 4.08 2.18 -10.82
N THR A 52 4.20 2.65 -12.05
CA THR A 52 3.81 3.98 -12.49
C THR A 52 2.31 4.11 -12.23
N LEU A 53 1.93 4.47 -11.00
CA LEU A 53 0.57 4.76 -10.54
C LEU A 53 -0.05 5.97 -11.24
N GLU A 54 0.60 6.48 -12.28
CA GLU A 54 0.18 7.61 -13.09
C GLU A 54 -1.02 7.27 -13.98
N GLU A 55 -1.34 5.99 -14.19
CA GLU A 55 -2.45 5.58 -15.07
C GLU A 55 -3.71 5.14 -14.32
N ALA A 56 -3.68 5.02 -12.99
CA ALA A 56 -4.85 4.65 -12.20
C ALA A 56 -5.73 5.88 -11.89
N GLY A 57 -6.10 6.63 -12.92
CA GLY A 57 -7.19 7.61 -12.89
C GLY A 57 -8.53 6.89 -12.85
N GLY A 58 -8.80 6.23 -11.73
CA GLY A 58 -10.07 5.55 -11.48
C GLY A 58 -11.12 6.53 -11.04
N ASP A 59 -12.00 6.91 -11.96
CA ASP A 59 -13.26 7.60 -11.66
C ASP A 59 -14.17 6.65 -10.87
N ASP A 60 -13.96 6.54 -9.56
CA ASP A 60 -14.82 5.78 -8.65
C ASP A 60 -16.07 6.62 -8.34
N THR A 61 -16.85 6.93 -9.38
CA THR A 61 -18.01 7.85 -9.35
C THR A 61 -19.31 7.22 -8.86
N GLY A 62 -19.27 5.98 -8.38
CA GLY A 62 -20.48 5.17 -8.18
C GLY A 62 -20.94 4.91 -6.75
N GLY A 63 -20.21 5.36 -5.71
CA GLY A 63 -20.50 4.95 -4.32
C GLY A 63 -20.49 6.10 -3.31
N ASP A 64 -21.24 5.92 -2.22
CA ASP A 64 -21.16 6.80 -1.06
C ASP A 64 -19.71 6.83 -0.56
N MET A 65 -19.12 8.02 -0.61
CA MET A 65 -17.79 8.28 -0.08
C MET A 65 -17.86 8.36 1.44
N GLN A 66 -17.06 7.54 2.11
CA GLN A 66 -16.96 7.50 3.57
C GLN A 66 -15.57 7.93 4.01
N SER A 67 -15.52 8.81 5.01
CA SER A 67 -14.27 9.20 5.64
C SER A 67 -13.78 8.06 6.54
N VAL A 68 -12.57 7.58 6.30
CA VAL A 68 -11.92 6.52 7.08
C VAL A 68 -10.51 6.93 7.46
N ASP A 69 -10.07 6.44 8.63
CA ASP A 69 -8.71 6.63 9.13
C ASP A 69 -7.88 5.37 8.89
N ILE A 70 -6.81 5.49 8.10
CA ILE A 70 -5.88 4.40 7.79
C ILE A 70 -4.58 4.61 8.55
N GLU A 71 -4.22 3.64 9.39
CA GLU A 71 -2.93 3.60 10.06
C GLU A 71 -1.83 3.04 9.14
N LEU A 72 -0.80 3.83 8.89
CA LEU A 72 0.40 3.45 8.15
C LEU A 72 1.63 3.41 9.06
N ALA A 73 2.65 2.64 8.67
CA ALA A 73 3.97 2.75 9.30
C ALA A 73 4.68 4.04 8.87
N ALA A 74 5.62 4.52 9.68
CA ALA A 74 6.33 5.77 9.41
C ALA A 74 7.04 5.72 8.06
N GLU A 75 7.73 4.61 7.77
CA GLU A 75 8.47 4.38 6.54
C GLU A 75 7.56 4.40 5.29
N GLN A 76 6.29 4.00 5.46
CA GLN A 76 5.30 4.05 4.40
C GLN A 76 4.78 5.47 4.18
N VAL A 77 4.65 6.26 5.23
CA VAL A 77 4.32 7.68 5.10
C VAL A 77 5.46 8.43 4.46
N ASP A 78 6.70 8.21 4.89
CA ASP A 78 7.89 8.85 4.30
C ASP A 78 7.99 8.55 2.79
N TRP A 79 7.69 7.30 2.38
CA TRP A 79 7.64 6.93 0.97
C TRP A 79 6.49 7.65 0.22
N LEU A 80 5.31 7.76 0.82
CA LEU A 80 4.18 8.50 0.24
C LEU A 80 4.47 10.00 0.14
N GLU A 81 5.12 10.60 1.14
CA GLU A 81 5.57 11.99 1.15
C GLU A 81 6.53 12.25 -0.01
N SER A 82 7.52 11.38 -0.19
CA SER A 82 8.46 11.44 -1.31
C SER A 82 7.73 11.36 -2.66
N ARG A 83 6.76 10.45 -2.79
CA ARG A 83 5.98 10.29 -4.03
C ARG A 83 5.03 11.46 -4.30
N ALA A 84 4.43 12.02 -3.26
CA ALA A 84 3.53 13.18 -3.34
C ALA A 84 4.29 14.50 -3.53
N GLY A 85 5.60 14.53 -3.24
CA GLY A 85 6.40 15.75 -3.19
C GLY A 85 5.90 16.72 -2.11
N ALA A 86 5.40 16.21 -0.98
CA ALA A 86 4.76 16.99 0.07
C ALA A 86 4.90 16.34 1.46
N SER A 87 4.68 17.09 2.55
CA SER A 87 4.82 16.60 3.94
C SER A 87 3.46 16.37 4.60
N ALA A 88 3.35 15.29 5.40
CA ALA A 88 2.14 14.96 6.16
C ALA A 88 1.87 15.94 7.31
N ASN A 89 2.84 16.78 7.68
CA ASN A 89 2.65 17.81 8.69
C ASN A 89 1.81 18.99 8.16
N ASP A 90 1.72 19.14 6.85
CA ASP A 90 1.08 20.26 6.16
C ASP A 90 -0.32 19.84 5.70
N ALA A 91 -1.33 20.73 5.81
CA ALA A 91 -2.70 20.39 5.41
C ALA A 91 -2.81 20.08 3.91
N ASP A 92 -2.13 20.88 3.07
CA ASP A 92 -2.03 20.65 1.62
C ASP A 92 -1.27 19.35 1.30
N GLY A 93 -0.21 19.06 2.06
CA GLY A 93 0.56 17.84 1.89
C GLY A 93 -0.21 16.58 2.28
N ARG A 94 -1.00 16.62 3.36
CA ARG A 94 -1.91 15.51 3.70
C ARG A 94 -2.91 15.21 2.60
N ALA A 95 -3.50 16.24 1.96
CA ALA A 95 -4.43 16.02 0.86
C ALA A 95 -3.75 15.31 -0.32
N LYS A 96 -2.53 15.72 -0.69
CA LYS A 96 -1.74 15.07 -1.75
C LYS A 96 -1.38 13.63 -1.41
N ILE A 97 -0.93 13.37 -0.18
CA ILE A 97 -0.65 12.01 0.31
C ILE A 97 -1.91 11.14 0.27
N SER A 98 -3.05 11.67 0.71
CA SER A 98 -4.34 10.98 0.63
C SER A 98 -4.73 10.63 -0.81
N THR A 99 -4.52 11.55 -1.76
CA THR A 99 -4.74 11.28 -3.19
C THR A 99 -3.82 10.17 -3.71
N VAL A 100 -2.52 10.22 -3.40
CA VAL A 100 -1.58 9.15 -3.81
C VAL A 100 -2.00 7.81 -3.23
N LEU A 101 -2.40 7.78 -1.95
CA LEU A 101 -2.87 6.55 -1.30
C LEU A 101 -4.16 6.03 -1.92
N GLN A 102 -5.11 6.89 -2.26
CA GLN A 102 -6.33 6.50 -2.98
C GLN A 102 -6.01 5.87 -4.34
N CYS A 103 -5.10 6.46 -5.11
CA CYS A 103 -4.65 5.88 -6.39
C CYS A 103 -4.02 4.50 -6.20
N ILE A 104 -3.22 4.32 -5.15
CA ILE A 104 -2.62 3.02 -4.79
C ILE A 104 -3.69 1.99 -4.47
N LEU A 105 -4.67 2.34 -3.63
CA LEU A 105 -5.76 1.45 -3.26
C LEU A 105 -6.60 1.06 -4.47
N HIS A 106 -6.90 2.01 -5.35
CA HIS A 106 -7.61 1.76 -6.59
C HIS A 106 -6.82 0.83 -7.52
N ALA A 107 -5.52 1.08 -7.71
CA ALA A 107 -4.66 0.21 -8.52
C ALA A 107 -4.60 -1.21 -7.95
N CYS A 108 -4.40 -1.36 -6.64
CA CYS A 108 -4.34 -2.66 -5.97
C CYS A 108 -5.67 -3.42 -6.03
N ARG A 109 -6.80 -2.73 -5.98
CA ARG A 109 -8.13 -3.33 -6.15
C ARG A 109 -8.33 -3.94 -7.54
N ASN A 110 -7.69 -3.36 -8.56
CA ASN A 110 -7.74 -3.84 -9.94
C ASN A 110 -6.59 -4.79 -10.32
N ALA A 111 -5.64 -5.02 -9.39
CA ALA A 111 -4.58 -6.00 -9.56
C ALA A 111 -5.01 -7.39 -9.08
N GLU A 112 -4.25 -8.42 -9.46
CA GLU A 112 -4.50 -9.76 -8.92
C GLU A 112 -4.16 -9.78 -7.43
N LYS A 113 -4.99 -10.44 -6.61
CA LYS A 113 -4.85 -10.41 -5.15
C LYS A 113 -3.50 -10.96 -4.70
N GLU A 114 -3.01 -11.99 -5.38
CA GLU A 114 -1.71 -12.63 -5.12
C GLU A 114 -0.54 -11.69 -5.41
N GLU A 115 -0.68 -10.74 -6.34
CA GLU A 115 0.34 -9.72 -6.62
C GLU A 115 0.47 -8.75 -5.45
N VAL A 116 -0.67 -8.33 -4.88
CA VAL A 116 -0.71 -7.34 -3.78
C VAL A 116 -0.37 -7.98 -2.42
N PHE A 117 -0.97 -9.14 -2.14
CA PHE A 117 -0.94 -9.76 -0.81
C PHE A 117 -0.05 -11.01 -0.73
N GLY A 118 0.42 -11.56 -1.85
CA GLY A 118 1.31 -12.71 -1.88
C GLY A 118 2.74 -12.36 -1.42
N VAL A 119 3.24 -11.19 -1.81
CA VAL A 119 4.59 -10.71 -1.45
C VAL A 119 4.76 -10.55 0.07
N ILE A 120 3.68 -10.18 0.78
CA ILE A 120 3.76 -9.66 2.17
C ILE A 120 3.55 -10.74 3.23
N ARG A 121 3.14 -11.95 2.84
CA ARG A 121 2.98 -13.07 3.79
C ARG A 121 4.30 -13.62 4.31
N CYS A 122 5.44 -13.21 3.77
CA CYS A 122 6.71 -13.69 4.27
C CYS A 122 7.36 -12.75 5.30
N LYS A 123 7.36 -13.19 6.57
CA LYS A 123 8.15 -12.57 7.66
C LYS A 123 9.65 -12.77 7.48
N SER A 124 10.05 -13.70 6.62
CA SER A 124 11.43 -13.91 6.19
C SER A 124 11.80 -12.83 5.17
N LYS A 125 13.06 -12.37 5.16
CA LYS A 125 13.56 -11.50 4.09
C LYS A 125 13.11 -12.06 2.73
N VAL A 126 12.63 -11.20 1.82
CA VAL A 126 12.18 -11.61 0.46
C VAL A 126 13.23 -12.51 -0.21
N ALA A 127 14.52 -12.24 0.02
CA ALA A 127 15.65 -13.05 -0.43
C ALA A 127 15.66 -14.54 0.01
N ILE A 128 14.89 -14.92 1.02
CA ILE A 128 14.89 -16.27 1.62
C ILE A 128 13.57 -16.99 1.35
N CYS A 129 12.55 -16.27 0.91
CA CYS A 129 11.19 -16.80 0.83
C CYS A 129 10.77 -17.05 -0.60
N VAL A 130 10.68 -18.33 -0.98
CA VAL A 130 10.27 -18.76 -2.32
C VAL A 130 8.95 -18.10 -2.74
N GLY A 131 7.93 -18.07 -1.87
CA GLY A 131 6.66 -17.42 -2.21
C GLY A 131 6.73 -15.91 -2.41
N ALA A 132 7.63 -15.21 -1.70
CA ALA A 132 7.85 -13.78 -1.91
C ALA A 132 8.70 -13.53 -3.17
N GLN A 133 9.68 -14.39 -3.45
CA GLN A 133 10.47 -14.37 -4.69
C GLN A 133 9.60 -14.63 -5.92
N ASP A 134 8.68 -15.60 -5.84
CA ASP A 134 7.75 -15.91 -6.91
C ASP A 134 6.83 -14.72 -7.19
N ALA A 135 6.29 -14.09 -6.15
CA ALA A 135 5.45 -12.91 -6.29
C ALA A 135 6.24 -11.71 -6.88
N VAL A 136 7.47 -11.46 -6.43
CA VAL A 136 8.35 -10.45 -7.05
C VAL A 136 8.66 -10.80 -8.50
N GLY A 137 8.95 -12.07 -8.82
CA GLY A 137 9.22 -12.51 -10.18
C GLY A 137 8.02 -12.39 -11.13
N VAL A 138 6.78 -12.55 -10.62
CA VAL A 138 5.56 -12.25 -11.37
C VAL A 138 5.46 -10.75 -11.66
N LEU A 139 5.72 -9.93 -10.64
CA LEU A 139 5.69 -8.47 -10.76
C LEU A 139 6.75 -7.94 -11.73
N GLU A 140 7.99 -8.44 -11.66
CA GLU A 140 9.08 -8.12 -12.59
C GLU A 140 8.75 -8.50 -14.04
N LYS A 141 8.11 -9.66 -14.25
CA LYS A 141 7.69 -10.09 -15.60
C LYS A 141 6.58 -9.21 -16.17
N LYS A 142 5.68 -8.70 -15.31
CA LYS A 142 4.49 -7.95 -15.73
C LYS A 142 4.79 -6.46 -15.93
N TYR A 143 5.71 -5.89 -15.15
CA TYR A 143 5.98 -4.45 -15.13
C TYR A 143 7.43 -4.08 -15.50
N GLY A 144 8.30 -5.07 -15.75
CA GLY A 144 9.73 -4.87 -16.02
C GLY A 144 10.58 -5.00 -14.76
N ALA A 145 11.90 -5.18 -14.94
CA ALA A 145 12.85 -5.32 -13.83
C ALA A 145 12.90 -4.02 -13.01
N ALA A 146 12.22 -4.02 -11.86
CA ALA A 146 12.33 -2.95 -10.88
C ALA A 146 13.75 -2.97 -10.30
N LYS A 147 14.40 -1.80 -10.22
CA LYS A 147 15.48 -1.65 -9.24
C LYS A 147 14.81 -1.76 -7.87
N VAL A 148 14.93 -2.91 -7.24
CA VAL A 148 14.55 -3.10 -5.83
C VAL A 148 15.47 -2.20 -5.03
N GLU A 149 15.08 -0.93 -4.82
CA GLU A 149 15.73 -0.09 -3.83
C GLU A 149 15.48 -0.75 -2.47
N GLU A 150 16.59 -1.02 -1.79
CA GLU A 150 16.66 -1.75 -0.54
C GLU A 150 15.64 -1.25 0.50
N GLU A 151 14.87 -2.21 1.03
CA GLU A 151 14.30 -2.25 2.38
C GLU A 151 13.40 -1.08 2.81
N ILE A 152 12.10 -1.15 2.48
CA ILE A 152 11.10 -0.79 3.50
C ILE A 152 11.12 -1.92 4.54
N SER A 153 11.80 -1.69 5.66
CA SER A 153 11.83 -2.62 6.79
C SER A 153 10.41 -2.84 7.32
N LEU A 154 9.84 -4.00 7.00
CA LEU A 154 8.55 -4.44 7.53
C LEU A 154 8.69 -4.83 9.00
N SER A 155 8.65 -3.82 9.88
CA SER A 155 8.52 -4.01 11.32
C SER A 155 7.06 -3.98 11.81
#